data_AF-A0A2D8B914-F1
#
_entry.id   AF-A0A2D8B914-F1
#
_cell.length_a   1.000
_cell.length_b   1.000
_cell.length_c   1.000
_cell.angle_alpha   90.00
_cell.angle_beta   90.00
_cell.angle_gamma   90.00
#
_symmetry.space_group_name_H-M   'P 1'
#
loop_
_entity.id
_entity.type
_entity.pdbx_description
1 polymer ?
#
loop_
_entity_poly.entity_id
_entity_poly.type
_entity_poly.pdbx_seq_one_letter_code
_entity_poly.pdbx_strand_id
1 'polypeptide(L)'
;QLCVPLIDTEGRFLAVLAIEQMPFFSFNDRVFGLLAILAGHIADLILSDPELLHLQDMDSQHFSQNLKRSASDARLHGLDASLFALQVKASANSDRLLRLIEDSRRGLDLQLRLTDQDGDTCVLVLLPLTSAEGAQGYLLRLNTLLGERFGQGQTLDSLQVRVLAHDIGAEYGQEALRHFLYSECGLNDQQVAV
;
A
#
# COMPACT_ATOMS: atom_id res chain seq x y z
N GLN A 1 1.85 -32.32 -12.51
CA GLN A 1 2.77 -31.73 -11.53
C GLN A 1 2.84 -30.24 -11.81
N LEU A 2 2.72 -29.41 -10.78
CA LEU A 2 2.77 -27.95 -10.87
C LEU A 2 3.92 -27.47 -9.98
N CYS A 3 4.73 -26.56 -10.48
CA CYS A 3 5.79 -25.92 -9.70
C CYS A 3 5.53 -24.42 -9.67
N VAL A 4 5.49 -23.84 -8.48
CA VAL A 4 5.27 -22.40 -8.30
C VAL A 4 6.50 -21.81 -7.60
N PRO A 5 7.26 -20.91 -8.26
CA PRO A 5 8.43 -20.32 -7.64
C PRO A 5 8.01 -19.25 -6.63
N LEU A 6 8.75 -19.16 -5.52
CA LEU A 6 8.64 -18.07 -4.55
C LEU A 6 9.68 -17.02 -4.93
N ILE A 7 9.21 -15.91 -5.50
CA ILE A 7 10.03 -14.80 -6.01
C ILE A 7 9.58 -13.50 -5.35
N ASP A 8 10.51 -12.78 -4.72
CA ASP A 8 10.23 -11.51 -4.08
C ASP A 8 10.09 -10.36 -5.10
N THR A 9 9.78 -9.15 -4.63
CA THR A 9 9.67 -7.96 -5.49
C THR A 9 10.97 -7.51 -6.16
N GLU A 10 12.12 -7.98 -5.68
CA GLU A 10 13.44 -7.71 -6.26
C GLU A 10 13.87 -8.81 -7.26
N GLY A 11 13.01 -9.79 -7.53
CA GLY A 11 13.28 -10.89 -8.45
C GLY A 11 14.15 -12.01 -7.88
N ARG A 12 14.39 -12.02 -6.56
CA ARG A 12 15.15 -13.07 -5.88
C ARG A 12 14.29 -14.32 -5.75
N PHE A 13 14.80 -15.41 -6.31
CA PHE A 13 14.23 -16.74 -6.14
C PHE A 13 14.63 -17.31 -4.79
N LEU A 14 13.65 -17.65 -3.95
CA LEU A 14 13.88 -18.15 -2.59
C LEU A 14 13.62 -19.65 -2.46
N ALA A 15 12.56 -20.14 -3.10
CA ALA A 15 12.09 -21.51 -2.98
C ALA A 15 11.16 -21.92 -4.13
N VAL A 16 10.75 -23.18 -4.15
CA VAL A 16 9.73 -23.72 -5.05
C VAL A 16 8.69 -24.48 -4.25
N LEU A 17 7.42 -24.18 -4.52
CA LEU A 17 6.30 -25.05 -4.16
C LEU A 17 6.12 -26.10 -5.26
N ALA A 18 6.52 -27.34 -4.99
CA ALA A 18 6.32 -28.48 -5.90
C ALA A 18 5.05 -29.25 -5.49
N ILE A 19 4.02 -29.20 -6.34
CA ILE A 19 2.73 -29.85 -6.12
C ILE A 19 2.69 -31.15 -6.91
N GLU A 20 2.79 -32.26 -6.18
CA GLU A 20 2.72 -33.61 -6.75
C GLU A 20 1.28 -33.95 -7.17
N GLN A 21 0.30 -33.66 -6.32
CA GLN A 21 -1.11 -33.92 -6.57
C GLN A 21 -2.01 -32.76 -6.17
N MET A 22 -3.02 -32.50 -7.00
CA MET A 22 -4.13 -31.60 -6.72
C MET A 22 -5.41 -32.12 -7.39
N PRO A 23 -6.61 -31.83 -6.86
CA PRO A 23 -7.85 -32.22 -7.51
C PRO A 23 -7.93 -31.63 -8.93
N PHE A 24 -8.43 -32.42 -9.89
CA PHE A 24 -8.51 -31.99 -11.30
C PHE A 24 -9.30 -30.68 -11.49
N PHE A 25 -10.39 -30.50 -10.73
CA PHE A 25 -11.19 -29.26 -10.80
C PHE A 25 -10.42 -28.01 -10.34
N SER A 26 -9.36 -28.18 -9.54
CA SER A 26 -8.47 -27.09 -9.13
C SER A 26 -7.36 -26.82 -10.14
N PHE A 27 -7.16 -27.68 -11.15
CA PHE A 27 -6.11 -27.52 -12.17
C PHE A 27 -6.57 -26.52 -13.24
N ASN A 28 -6.58 -25.24 -12.90
CA ASN A 28 -7.02 -24.16 -13.77
C ASN A 28 -6.27 -22.84 -13.46
N ASP A 29 -6.29 -21.91 -14.42
CA ASP A 29 -5.53 -20.65 -14.35
C ASP A 29 -5.87 -19.80 -13.13
N ARG A 30 -7.12 -19.84 -12.66
CA ARG A 30 -7.53 -19.09 -11.45
C ARG A 30 -6.77 -19.58 -10.22
N VAL A 31 -6.64 -20.90 -10.05
CA VAL A 31 -5.89 -21.47 -8.93
C VAL A 31 -4.39 -21.22 -9.07
N PHE A 32 -3.86 -21.29 -10.30
CA PHE A 32 -2.44 -21.02 -10.54
C PHE A 32 -2.09 -19.55 -10.26
N GLY A 33 -2.95 -18.62 -10.66
CA GLY A 33 -2.82 -17.21 -10.31
C GLY A 33 -2.80 -17.01 -8.80
N LEU A 34 -3.75 -17.58 -8.05
CA LEU A 34 -3.79 -17.50 -6.59
C LEU A 34 -2.52 -18.07 -5.94
N LEU A 35 -2.01 -19.20 -6.42
CA LEU A 35 -0.77 -19.77 -5.92
C LEU A 35 0.44 -18.87 -6.20
N ALA A 36 0.50 -18.25 -7.40
CA ALA A 36 1.56 -17.33 -7.75
C ALA A 36 1.55 -16.06 -6.88
N ILE A 37 0.37 -15.49 -6.63
CA ILE A 37 0.19 -14.36 -5.71
C ILE A 37 0.69 -14.73 -4.31
N LEU A 38 0.17 -15.82 -3.74
CA LEU A 38 0.56 -16.27 -2.41
C LEU A 38 2.07 -16.55 -2.32
N ALA A 39 2.65 -17.19 -3.33
CA ALA A 39 4.09 -17.47 -3.36
C ALA A 39 4.91 -16.18 -3.38
N GLY A 40 4.49 -15.16 -4.12
CA GLY A 40 5.13 -13.84 -4.13
C GLY A 40 5.06 -13.14 -2.77
N HIS A 41 3.87 -13.07 -2.16
CA HIS A 41 3.70 -12.48 -0.83
C HIS A 41 4.50 -13.22 0.25
N ILE A 42 4.52 -14.55 0.22
CA ILE A 42 5.34 -15.34 1.15
C ILE A 42 6.84 -15.06 0.93
N ALA A 43 7.28 -14.91 -0.32
CA ALA A 43 8.67 -14.59 -0.62
C ALA A 43 9.09 -13.25 0.00
N ASP A 44 8.24 -12.24 -0.09
CA ASP A 44 8.51 -10.93 0.53
C ASP A 44 8.63 -11.03 2.05
N LEU A 45 7.73 -11.79 2.69
CA LEU A 45 7.71 -11.98 4.15
C LEU A 45 8.93 -12.75 4.69
N ILE A 46 9.51 -13.66 3.90
CA ILE A 46 10.72 -14.40 4.30
C ILE A 46 11.93 -13.46 4.44
N LEU A 47 11.97 -12.38 3.64
CA LEU A 47 13.13 -11.49 3.55
C LEU A 47 13.03 -10.23 4.41
N SER A 48 11.90 -9.99 5.07
CA SER A 48 11.76 -8.96 6.10
C SER A 48 12.54 -9.35 7.36
N ASP A 49 13.86 -9.22 7.32
CA ASP A 49 14.75 -9.35 8.49
C ASP A 49 14.81 -8.01 9.25
N PRO A 50 14.25 -7.92 10.48
CA PRO A 50 14.17 -6.66 11.22
C PRO A 50 15.53 -6.17 11.77
N GLU A 51 16.58 -6.99 11.77
CA GLU A 51 17.79 -6.72 12.55
C GLU A 51 18.85 -5.84 11.84
N LEU A 52 18.66 -5.46 10.56
CA LEU A 52 19.76 -4.97 9.73
C LEU A 52 19.78 -3.46 9.39
N LEU A 53 18.75 -2.65 9.71
CA LEU A 53 18.68 -1.24 9.25
C LEU A 53 17.98 -0.29 10.25
N HIS A 54 18.24 1.02 10.13
CA HIS A 54 17.62 2.06 10.96
C HIS A 54 16.09 2.10 10.78
N LEU A 55 15.35 2.33 11.87
CA LEU A 55 13.88 2.21 11.91
C LEU A 55 13.13 3.06 10.86
N GLN A 56 13.58 4.28 10.56
CA GLN A 56 12.94 5.13 9.55
C GLN A 56 13.16 4.61 8.12
N ASP A 57 14.33 4.05 7.83
CA ASP A 57 14.58 3.41 6.53
C ASP A 57 13.77 2.12 6.39
N MET A 58 13.55 1.39 7.50
CA MET A 58 12.77 0.16 7.50
C MET A 58 11.30 0.38 7.11
N ASP A 59 10.63 1.40 7.65
CA ASP A 59 9.24 1.68 7.32
C ASP A 59 9.08 2.10 5.85
N SER A 60 9.98 2.96 5.34
CA SER A 60 9.98 3.38 3.93
C SER A 60 10.30 2.23 2.98
N GLN A 61 11.24 1.36 3.33
CA GLN A 61 11.58 0.18 2.53
C GLN A 61 10.44 -0.83 2.51
N HIS A 62 9.85 -1.13 3.67
CA HIS A 62 8.70 -2.03 3.78
C HIS A 62 7.50 -1.50 3.00
N PHE A 63 7.22 -0.19 3.09
CA PHE A 63 6.17 0.44 2.30
C PHE A 63 6.47 0.33 0.79
N SER A 64 7.70 0.65 0.37
CA SER A 64 8.13 0.57 -1.03
C SER A 64 8.03 -0.86 -1.57
N GLN A 65 8.40 -1.87 -0.78
CA GLN A 65 8.26 -3.28 -1.13
C GLN A 65 6.80 -3.65 -1.37
N ASN A 66 5.89 -3.29 -0.44
CA ASN A 66 4.47 -3.58 -0.59
C ASN A 66 3.83 -2.82 -1.76
N LEU A 67 4.32 -1.62 -2.06
CA LEU A 67 3.88 -0.84 -3.21
C LEU A 67 4.29 -1.51 -4.53
N LYS A 68 5.55 -1.98 -4.63
CA LYS A 68 6.02 -2.78 -5.78
C LYS A 68 5.23 -4.08 -5.92
N ARG A 69 4.94 -4.77 -4.81
CA ARG A 69 4.12 -5.98 -4.80
C ARG A 69 2.72 -5.69 -5.34
N SER A 70 2.08 -4.63 -4.86
CA SER A 70 0.74 -4.21 -5.29
C SER A 70 0.71 -3.88 -6.79
N ALA A 71 1.71 -3.15 -7.30
CA ALA A 71 1.83 -2.87 -8.73
C ALA A 71 2.07 -4.14 -9.57
N SER A 72 2.83 -5.10 -9.04
CA SER A 72 3.04 -6.39 -9.69
C SER A 72 1.76 -7.24 -9.70
N ASP A 73 1.01 -7.27 -8.61
CA ASP A 73 -0.24 -8.01 -8.48
C ASP A 73 -1.32 -7.44 -9.41
N ALA A 74 -1.41 -6.11 -9.52
CA ALA A 74 -2.28 -5.45 -10.48
C ALA A 74 -1.93 -5.83 -11.92
N ARG A 75 -0.65 -5.71 -12.29
CA ARG A 75 -0.17 -5.97 -13.67
C ARG A 75 -0.27 -7.45 -14.07
N LEU A 76 0.09 -8.37 -13.18
CA LEU A 76 0.21 -9.80 -13.51
C LEU A 76 -1.08 -10.58 -13.23
N HIS A 77 -1.89 -10.12 -12.28
CA HIS A 77 -3.02 -10.87 -11.77
C HIS A 77 -4.35 -10.11 -11.76
N GLY A 78 -4.35 -8.83 -12.16
CA GLY A 78 -5.55 -7.99 -12.15
C GLY A 78 -6.10 -7.76 -10.75
N LEU A 79 -5.21 -7.77 -9.73
CA LEU A 79 -5.56 -7.49 -8.35
C LEU A 79 -5.20 -6.06 -8.01
N ASP A 80 -6.20 -5.19 -8.04
CA ASP A 80 -6.00 -3.77 -7.81
C ASP A 80 -5.57 -3.47 -6.36
N ALA A 81 -4.90 -2.34 -6.20
CA ALA A 81 -4.65 -1.70 -4.92
C ALA A 81 -4.99 -0.21 -5.01
N SER A 82 -5.17 0.43 -3.86
CA SER A 82 -5.45 1.87 -3.80
C SER A 82 -4.40 2.56 -2.95
N LEU A 83 -3.95 3.73 -3.39
CA LEU A 83 -2.99 4.54 -2.69
C LEU A 83 -3.57 5.93 -2.41
N PHE A 84 -3.52 6.36 -1.16
CA PHE A 84 -3.85 7.73 -0.76
C PHE A 84 -2.62 8.47 -0.30
N ALA A 85 -2.59 9.78 -0.54
CA ALA A 85 -1.71 10.71 0.15
C ALA A 85 -2.56 11.72 0.92
N LEU A 86 -2.40 11.74 2.24
CA LEU A 86 -3.09 12.64 3.16
C LEU A 86 -2.12 13.73 3.57
N GLN A 87 -2.16 14.87 2.88
CA GLN A 87 -1.32 16.03 3.19
C GLN A 87 -1.99 16.87 4.27
N VAL A 88 -1.40 16.88 5.47
CA VAL A 88 -1.92 17.53 6.67
C VAL A 88 -1.13 18.81 6.93
N LYS A 89 -1.82 19.96 6.79
CA LYS A 89 -1.24 21.25 7.13
C LYS A 89 -1.05 21.42 8.62
N ALA A 90 0.03 22.10 9.00
CA ALA A 90 0.30 22.44 10.39
C ALA A 90 -0.87 23.26 10.99
N SER A 91 -1.45 22.76 12.07
CA SER A 91 -2.56 23.41 12.79
C SER A 91 -2.58 22.97 14.24
N ALA A 92 -3.44 23.60 15.08
CA ALA A 92 -3.58 23.20 16.48
C ALA A 92 -4.06 21.73 16.65
N ASN A 93 -4.63 21.13 15.61
CA ASN A 93 -5.18 19.77 15.62
C ASN A 93 -4.31 18.74 14.88
N SER A 94 -3.22 19.15 14.20
CA SER A 94 -2.45 18.28 13.31
C SER A 94 -1.94 17.02 14.02
N ASP A 95 -1.35 17.16 15.21
CA ASP A 95 -0.81 16.01 15.96
C ASP A 95 -1.87 15.00 16.40
N ARG A 96 -3.08 15.49 16.68
CA ARG A 96 -4.21 14.63 17.07
C ARG A 96 -4.79 13.92 15.85
N LEU A 97 -4.83 14.63 14.72
CA LEU A 97 -5.32 14.11 13.45
C LEU A 97 -4.37 13.05 12.89
N LEU A 98 -3.07 13.31 12.91
CA LEU A 98 -2.05 12.38 12.46
C LEU A 98 -2.08 11.08 13.28
N ARG A 99 -2.22 11.17 14.61
CA ARG A 99 -2.43 9.99 15.47
C ARG A 99 -3.70 9.22 15.12
N LEU A 100 -4.80 9.92 14.81
CA LEU A 100 -6.04 9.27 14.39
C LEU A 100 -5.88 8.52 13.07
N ILE A 101 -5.16 9.10 12.11
CA ILE A 101 -4.84 8.44 10.82
C ILE A 101 -4.01 7.18 11.07
N GLU A 102 -2.98 7.26 11.93
CA GLU A 102 -2.15 6.11 12.33
C GLU A 102 -2.95 4.99 12.98
N ASP A 103 -3.80 5.34 13.94
CA ASP A 103 -4.68 4.39 14.63
C ASP A 103 -5.76 3.79 13.71
N SER A 104 -5.99 4.39 12.54
CA SER A 104 -6.97 3.90 11.57
C SER A 104 -6.46 2.71 10.74
N ARG A 105 -5.18 2.33 10.85
CA ARG A 105 -4.59 1.19 10.12
C ARG A 105 -5.33 -0.13 10.45
N ARG A 106 -5.67 -0.93 9.44
CA ARG A 106 -6.30 -2.24 9.62
C ARG A 106 -5.78 -3.28 8.64
N GLY A 107 -5.73 -4.54 9.07
CA GLY A 107 -5.40 -5.66 8.18
C GLY A 107 -4.04 -5.45 7.49
N LEU A 108 -4.08 -5.41 6.16
CA LEU A 108 -2.90 -5.24 5.31
C LEU A 108 -2.58 -3.78 4.99
N ASP A 109 -3.37 -2.82 5.47
CA ASP A 109 -3.14 -1.40 5.21
C ASP A 109 -1.75 -1.00 5.70
N LEU A 110 -0.98 -0.33 4.85
CA LEU A 110 0.32 0.25 5.20
C LEU A 110 0.21 1.75 5.25
N GLN A 111 0.97 2.35 6.15
CA GLN A 111 1.06 3.80 6.26
C GLN A 111 2.52 4.22 6.36
N LEU A 112 2.85 5.34 5.73
CA LEU A 112 4.18 5.94 5.80
C LEU A 112 4.04 7.44 5.98
N ARG A 113 4.58 7.95 7.09
CA ARG A 113 4.62 9.39 7.38
C ARG A 113 5.89 9.99 6.78
N LEU A 114 5.71 11.02 5.96
CA LEU A 114 6.75 11.73 5.23
C LEU A 114 6.54 13.25 5.39
N THR A 115 7.51 14.02 4.90
CA THR A 115 7.39 15.46 4.71
C THR A 115 7.33 15.72 3.21
N ASP A 116 6.37 16.50 2.74
CA ASP A 116 6.33 16.92 1.33
C ASP A 116 7.30 18.08 1.06
N GLN A 117 7.42 18.47 -0.21
CA GLN A 117 8.27 19.58 -0.64
C GLN A 117 7.95 20.94 0.01
N ASP A 118 6.73 21.13 0.50
CA ASP A 118 6.28 22.38 1.13
C ASP A 118 6.56 22.37 2.66
N GLY A 119 7.03 21.25 3.20
CA GLY A 119 7.34 21.08 4.61
C GLY A 119 6.15 20.59 5.45
N ASP A 120 5.00 20.32 4.81
CA ASP A 120 3.81 19.77 5.47
C ASP A 120 3.95 18.26 5.67
N THR A 121 3.18 17.69 6.62
CA THR A 121 3.21 16.25 6.88
C THR A 121 2.33 15.53 5.85
N CYS A 122 2.91 14.57 5.13
CA CYS A 122 2.18 13.70 4.22
C CYS A 122 2.11 12.29 4.80
N VAL A 123 0.91 11.72 4.93
CA VAL A 123 0.74 10.31 5.27
C VAL A 123 0.30 9.56 4.02
N LEU A 124 1.19 8.73 3.48
CA LEU A 124 0.81 7.76 2.47
C LEU A 124 0.06 6.61 3.11
N VAL A 125 -1.02 6.15 2.47
CA VAL A 125 -1.82 5.00 2.89
C VAL A 125 -2.01 4.08 1.71
N LEU A 126 -1.35 2.92 1.76
CA LEU A 126 -1.51 1.87 0.76
C LEU A 126 -2.54 0.86 1.27
N LEU A 127 -3.52 0.55 0.43
CA LEU A 127 -4.52 -0.49 0.63
C LEU A 127 -4.27 -1.61 -0.38
N PRO A 128 -3.44 -2.62 -0.04
CA PRO A 128 -3.19 -3.75 -0.92
C PRO A 128 -4.49 -4.51 -1.20
N LEU A 129 -4.59 -5.09 -2.40
CA LEU A 129 -5.71 -5.97 -2.80
C LEU A 129 -7.09 -5.30 -2.61
N THR A 130 -7.15 -3.99 -2.79
CA THR A 130 -8.32 -3.15 -2.56
C THR A 130 -8.57 -2.27 -3.78
N SER A 131 -9.69 -2.50 -4.47
CA SER A 131 -10.13 -1.69 -5.60
C SER A 131 -10.55 -0.28 -5.16
N ALA A 132 -10.68 0.64 -6.12
CA ALA A 132 -11.16 2.01 -5.89
C ALA A 132 -12.53 2.05 -5.17
N GLU A 133 -13.43 1.11 -5.49
CA GLU A 133 -14.72 0.97 -4.80
C GLU A 133 -14.53 0.54 -3.33
N GLY A 134 -13.66 -0.45 -3.09
CA GLY A 134 -13.31 -0.88 -1.73
C GLY A 134 -12.66 0.24 -0.90
N ALA A 135 -11.85 1.08 -1.55
CA ALA A 135 -11.16 2.21 -0.93
C ALA A 135 -12.13 3.31 -0.44
N GLN A 136 -13.33 3.41 -1.00
CA GLN A 136 -14.38 4.29 -0.45
C GLN A 136 -14.77 3.90 0.98
N GLY A 137 -14.74 2.59 1.30
CA GLY A 137 -14.98 2.09 2.65
C GLY A 137 -13.94 2.57 3.65
N TYR A 138 -12.68 2.71 3.23
CA TYR A 138 -11.61 3.30 4.05
C TYR A 138 -11.92 4.77 4.38
N LEU A 139 -12.24 5.59 3.37
CA LEU A 139 -12.55 7.01 3.59
C LEU A 139 -13.80 7.22 4.46
N LEU A 140 -14.85 6.43 4.24
CA LEU A 140 -16.06 6.48 5.06
C LEU A 140 -15.76 6.19 6.53
N ARG A 141 -14.95 5.16 6.78
CA ARG A 141 -14.52 4.80 8.13
C ARG A 141 -13.65 5.89 8.76
N LEU A 142 -12.71 6.46 8.00
CA LEU A 142 -11.87 7.56 8.48
C LEU A 142 -12.73 8.77 8.86
N ASN A 143 -13.69 9.15 8.01
CA ASN A 143 -14.65 10.23 8.30
C ASN A 143 -15.49 9.96 9.56
N THR A 144 -15.87 8.70 9.80
CA THR A 144 -16.59 8.32 11.03
C THR A 144 -15.72 8.57 12.26
N LEU A 145 -14.45 8.15 12.22
CA LEU A 145 -13.48 8.41 13.30
C LEU A 145 -13.24 9.90 13.52
N LEU A 146 -13.20 10.70 12.45
CA LEU A 146 -13.09 12.16 12.56
C LEU A 146 -14.28 12.75 13.32
N GLY A 147 -15.51 12.33 12.98
CA GLY A 147 -16.72 12.76 13.67
C GLY A 147 -16.71 12.43 15.17
N GLU A 148 -16.22 11.24 15.53
CA GLU A 148 -16.10 10.81 16.93
C GLU A 148 -15.04 11.59 17.72
N ARG A 149 -13.93 11.99 17.08
CA ARG A 149 -12.77 12.57 17.78
C ARG A 149 -12.73 14.10 17.73
N PHE A 150 -13.24 14.71 16.67
CA PHE A 150 -13.22 16.16 16.42
C PHE A 150 -14.61 16.81 16.46
N GLY A 151 -15.67 16.00 16.52
CA GLY A 151 -17.06 16.46 16.58
C GLY A 151 -17.81 16.18 15.28
N GLN A 152 -19.13 16.00 15.38
CA GLN A 152 -19.96 15.67 14.21
C GLN A 152 -19.89 16.78 13.15
N GLY A 153 -19.75 16.37 11.89
CA GLY A 153 -19.63 17.27 10.74
C GLY A 153 -18.20 17.70 10.39
N GLN A 154 -17.19 17.29 11.17
CA GLN A 154 -15.79 17.47 10.78
C GLN A 154 -15.42 16.50 9.65
N THR A 155 -14.73 17.01 8.64
CA THR A 155 -14.24 16.27 7.48
C THR A 155 -12.72 16.46 7.35
N LEU A 156 -12.10 15.71 6.46
CA LEU A 156 -10.69 15.90 6.10
C LEU A 156 -10.44 17.34 5.62
N ASP A 157 -11.30 17.86 4.74
CA ASP A 157 -11.18 19.23 4.23
C ASP A 157 -11.31 20.29 5.32
N SER A 158 -12.27 20.15 6.25
CA SER A 158 -12.45 21.12 7.35
C SER A 158 -11.27 21.14 8.32
N LEU A 159 -10.53 20.03 8.40
CA LEU A 159 -9.30 19.88 9.18
C LEU A 159 -8.03 20.19 8.37
N GLN A 160 -8.18 20.81 7.19
CA GLN A 160 -7.08 21.21 6.30
C GLN A 160 -6.22 20.04 5.81
N VAL A 161 -6.87 18.90 5.54
CA VAL A 161 -6.24 17.73 4.92
C VAL A 161 -6.57 17.70 3.45
N ARG A 162 -5.54 17.78 2.60
CA ARG A 162 -5.68 17.52 1.17
C ARG A 162 -5.53 16.02 0.92
N VAL A 163 -6.54 15.43 0.29
CA VAL A 163 -6.56 14.00 -0.06
C VAL A 163 -6.25 13.86 -1.55
N LEU A 164 -5.19 13.12 -1.85
CA LEU A 164 -4.87 12.67 -3.21
C LEU A 164 -5.05 11.16 -3.25
N ALA A 165 -5.58 10.65 -4.37
CA ALA A 165 -5.85 9.23 -4.55
C ALA A 165 -5.27 8.75 -5.88
N HIS A 166 -4.76 7.54 -5.88
CA HIS A 166 -4.25 6.86 -7.07
C HIS A 166 -4.65 5.39 -7.03
N ASP A 167 -5.27 4.95 -8.12
CA ASP A 167 -5.61 3.56 -8.33
C ASP A 167 -4.41 2.82 -8.94
N ILE A 168 -4.05 1.69 -8.33
CA ILE A 168 -3.01 0.80 -8.83
C ILE A 168 -3.72 -0.38 -9.49
N GLY A 169 -3.93 -0.27 -10.80
CA GLY A 169 -4.60 -1.27 -11.62
C GLY A 169 -3.77 -1.62 -12.86
N ALA A 170 -4.16 -2.68 -13.57
CA ALA A 170 -3.43 -3.15 -14.76
C ALA A 170 -3.34 -2.09 -15.89
N GLU A 171 -4.29 -1.16 -15.93
CA GLU A 171 -4.36 -0.03 -16.87
C GLU A 171 -3.43 1.13 -16.52
N TYR A 172 -2.94 1.19 -15.27
CA TYR A 172 -2.06 2.25 -14.79
C TYR A 172 -0.60 1.77 -14.78
N GLY A 173 0.22 2.41 -15.60
CA GLY A 173 1.65 2.10 -15.70
C GLY A 173 2.46 2.64 -14.52
N GLN A 174 3.68 2.12 -14.36
CA GLN A 174 4.64 2.57 -13.35
C GLN A 174 4.95 4.08 -13.44
N GLU A 175 4.87 4.67 -14.65
CA GLU A 175 5.03 6.12 -14.85
C GLU A 175 3.91 6.94 -14.19
N ALA A 176 2.67 6.45 -14.20
CA ALA A 176 1.54 7.14 -13.57
C ALA A 176 1.70 7.16 -12.05
N LEU A 177 2.13 6.05 -11.46
CA LEU A 177 2.44 5.96 -10.02
C LEU A 177 3.60 6.89 -9.63
N ARG A 178 4.65 6.95 -10.45
CA ARG A 178 5.78 7.88 -10.26
C ARG A 178 5.33 9.34 -10.35
N HIS A 179 4.49 9.67 -11.33
CA HIS A 179 3.92 11.02 -11.46
C HIS A 179 3.10 11.39 -10.22
N PHE A 180 2.22 10.50 -9.78
CA PHE A 180 1.42 10.71 -8.57
C PHE A 180 2.29 11.00 -7.34
N LEU A 181 3.28 10.14 -7.07
CA LEU A 181 4.15 10.29 -5.89
C LEU A 181 5.03 11.55 -5.96
N TYR A 182 5.70 11.78 -7.09
CA TYR A 182 6.77 12.79 -7.14
C TYR A 182 6.30 14.14 -7.65
N SER A 183 5.25 14.19 -8.48
CA SER A 183 4.73 15.44 -9.04
C SER A 183 3.49 15.92 -8.30
N GLU A 184 2.54 15.04 -7.98
CA GLU A 184 1.28 15.45 -7.34
C GLU A 184 1.39 15.54 -5.82
N CYS A 185 2.04 14.55 -5.20
CA CYS A 185 2.25 14.51 -3.75
C CYS A 185 3.50 15.27 -3.28
N GLY A 186 4.39 15.67 -4.20
CA GLY A 186 5.61 16.42 -3.89
C GLY A 186 6.63 15.62 -3.06
N LEU A 187 6.70 14.30 -3.27
CA LEU A 187 7.67 13.41 -2.62
C LEU A 187 8.88 13.17 -3.54
N ASN A 188 9.89 12.45 -3.06
CA ASN A 188 11.05 12.04 -3.86
C ASN A 188 11.39 10.54 -3.72
N ASP A 189 12.31 10.09 -4.57
CA ASP A 189 12.77 8.71 -4.69
C ASP A 189 13.61 8.22 -3.51
N GLN A 190 14.14 9.13 -2.68
CA GLN A 190 14.78 8.76 -1.41
C GLN A 190 13.76 8.45 -0.31
N GLN A 191 12.55 9.01 -0.41
CA GLN A 191 11.47 8.79 0.56
C GLN A 191 10.66 7.53 0.24
N VAL A 192 10.34 7.31 -1.04
CA VAL A 192 9.57 6.14 -1.50
C VAL A 192 10.12 5.69 -2.83
N ALA A 193 10.48 4.41 -2.94
CA ALA A 193 11.04 3.84 -4.15
C ALA A 193 10.01 3.00 -4.92
N VAL A 194 9.79 3.35 -6.19
CA VAL A 194 8.88 2.68 -7.14
C VAL A 194 9.54 2.36 -8.47
#